data_AF-A0A5R8YMD4-F1
#
_entry.id   AF-A0A5R8YMD4-F1
#
_cell.length_a   1.000
_cell.length_b   1.000
_cell.length_c   1.000
_cell.angle_alpha   90.00
_cell.angle_beta   90.00
_cell.angle_gamma   90.00
#
_symmetry.space_group_name_H-M   'P 1'
#
loop_
_entity.id
_entity.type
_entity.pdbx_description
1 polymer ?
#
loop_
_entity_poly.entity_id
_entity_poly.type
_entity_poly.pdbx_seq_one_letter_code
_entity_poly.pdbx_strand_id
1 'polypeptide(L)'
;MFKPVPDPPQFPDTPHYLEDTLAEALEYTQCGLAVGRQSLAFLPRSPATMMLLSVMHELDAVRTLVECALAQVQLKTRRDTCTLH
;
A
#
# COMPACT_ATOMS: atom_id res chain seq x y z
N MET A 1 12.19 -47.61 -11.00
CA MET A 1 11.00 -46.97 -10.40
C MET A 1 11.41 -45.59 -9.90
N PHE A 2 11.24 -44.55 -10.72
CA PHE A 2 11.30 -43.18 -10.25
C PHE A 2 9.87 -42.77 -9.91
N LYS A 3 9.50 -42.79 -8.62
CA LYS A 3 8.32 -42.05 -8.19
C LYS A 3 8.69 -40.58 -8.39
N PRO A 4 8.04 -39.83 -9.30
CA PRO A 4 8.26 -38.39 -9.37
C PRO A 4 7.87 -37.84 -8.00
N VAL A 5 8.88 -37.35 -7.27
CA VAL A 5 8.66 -36.62 -6.03
C VAL A 5 8.02 -35.30 -6.45
N PRO A 6 6.83 -34.94 -5.94
CA PRO A 6 6.26 -33.63 -6.22
C PRO A 6 7.25 -32.58 -5.72
N ASP A 7 7.58 -31.60 -6.56
CA ASP A 7 8.35 -30.46 -6.11
C ASP A 7 7.67 -29.85 -4.86
N PRO A 8 8.45 -29.41 -3.86
CA PRO A 8 7.88 -28.79 -2.67
C PRO A 8 7.00 -27.62 -3.11
N PRO A 9 5.85 -27.38 -2.45
CA PRO A 9 4.99 -26.26 -2.81
C PRO A 9 5.85 -25.00 -2.79
N GLN A 10 6.07 -24.42 -3.97
CA GLN A 10 6.64 -23.10 -4.09
C GLN A 10 5.73 -22.21 -3.26
N PHE A 11 6.30 -21.60 -2.22
CA PHE A 11 5.60 -20.85 -1.17
C PHE A 11 4.30 -20.21 -1.67
N PRO A 12 3.16 -20.44 -1.00
CA PRO A 12 1.91 -19.85 -1.44
C PRO A 12 2.02 -18.32 -1.36
N ASP A 13 1.78 -17.66 -2.49
CA ASP A 13 1.08 -16.37 -2.56
C ASP A 13 1.66 -15.20 -1.74
N THR A 14 2.99 -15.09 -1.65
CA THR A 14 3.64 -13.88 -1.15
C THR A 14 3.25 -12.58 -1.91
N PRO A 15 2.99 -12.56 -3.24
CA PRO A 15 2.58 -11.33 -3.92
C PRO A 15 1.19 -10.84 -3.48
N HIS A 16 0.23 -11.74 -3.25
CA HIS A 16 -1.12 -11.36 -2.83
C HIS A 16 -1.13 -10.74 -1.43
N TYR A 17 -0.41 -11.34 -0.49
CA TYR A 17 -0.29 -10.79 0.86
C TYR A 17 0.32 -9.38 0.88
N LEU A 18 1.33 -9.12 0.03
CA LEU A 18 1.94 -7.79 -0.08
C LEU A 18 1.00 -6.79 -0.77
N GLU A 19 0.31 -7.19 -1.83
CA GLU A 19 -0.67 -6.34 -2.52
C GLU A 19 -1.80 -5.92 -1.58
N ASP A 20 -2.37 -6.88 -0.83
CA ASP A 20 -3.42 -6.63 0.16
C ASP A 20 -2.93 -5.69 1.27
N THR A 21 -1.71 -5.90 1.78
CA THR A 21 -1.10 -5.02 2.79
C THR A 21 -0.92 -3.59 2.27
N LEU A 22 -0.49 -3.43 1.02
CA LEU A 22 -0.32 -2.11 0.39
C LEU A 22 -1.68 -1.44 0.14
N ALA A 23 -2.70 -2.20 -0.26
CA ALA A 23 -4.06 -1.71 -0.40
C ALA A 23 -4.63 -1.22 0.94
N GLU A 24 -4.46 -2.00 2.01
CA GLU A 24 -4.88 -1.61 3.36
C GLU A 24 -4.11 -0.36 3.86
N ALA A 25 -2.80 -0.29 3.61
CA ALA A 25 -2.00 0.89 3.94
C ALA A 25 -2.48 2.15 3.20
N LEU A 26 -2.92 2.01 1.95
CA LEU A 26 -3.50 3.10 1.16
C LEU A 26 -4.81 3.58 1.78
N GLU A 27 -5.69 2.67 2.20
CA GLU A 27 -6.95 2.99 2.87
C GLU A 27 -6.73 3.74 4.19
N TYR A 28 -5.82 3.27 5.05
CA TYR A 28 -5.47 3.98 6.29
C TYR A 28 -4.90 5.37 6.03
N THR A 29 -4.06 5.52 5.00
CA THR A 29 -3.48 6.82 4.63
C THR A 29 -4.57 7.79 4.18
N GLN A 30 -5.52 7.33 3.36
CA GLN A 30 -6.66 8.14 2.92
C GLN A 30 -7.58 8.52 4.09
N CYS A 31 -7.83 7.59 5.01
CA CYS A 31 -8.58 7.85 6.24
C CYS A 31 -7.89 8.92 7.10
N GLY A 32 -6.58 8.79 7.33
CA GLY A 32 -5.80 9.79 8.06
C GLY A 32 -5.85 11.18 7.43
N LEU A 33 -5.74 11.27 6.11
CA LEU A 33 -5.90 12.53 5.36
C LEU A 33 -7.31 13.12 5.52
N ALA A 34 -8.35 12.29 5.48
CA ALA A 34 -9.73 12.74 5.66
C ALA A 34 -9.95 13.31 7.07
N VAL A 35 -9.48 12.61 8.10
CA VAL A 35 -9.55 13.07 9.49
C VAL A 35 -8.74 14.36 9.69
N GLY A 36 -7.56 14.46 9.10
CA GLY A 36 -6.75 15.69 9.12
C GLY A 36 -7.49 16.87 8.49
N ARG A 37 -8.04 16.71 7.28
CA ARG A 37 -8.84 17.73 6.59
C ARG A 37 -10.05 18.16 7.42
N GLN A 38 -10.77 17.20 7.99
CA GLN A 38 -11.93 17.49 8.84
C GLN A 38 -11.52 18.25 10.10
N SER A 39 -10.41 17.86 10.73
CA SER A 39 -9.88 18.56 11.91
C SER A 39 -9.55 20.02 11.62
N LEU A 40 -8.97 20.33 10.45
CA LEU A 40 -8.70 21.71 10.03
C LEU A 40 -9.96 22.57 9.87
N ALA A 41 -11.12 21.96 9.59
CA ALA A 41 -12.38 22.69 9.48
C ALA A 41 -12.92 23.17 10.84
N PHE A 42 -12.55 22.49 11.94
CA PHE A 42 -13.06 22.77 13.28
C PHE A 42 -12.04 23.42 14.21
N LEU A 43 -10.73 23.31 13.91
CA LEU A 43 -9.67 23.85 14.76
C LEU A 43 -9.34 25.30 14.42
N PRO A 44 -9.06 26.15 15.42
CA PRO A 44 -8.56 27.51 15.18
C PRO A 44 -7.17 27.46 14.55
N ARG A 45 -6.73 28.56 13.93
CA ARG A 45 -5.38 28.68 13.39
C ARG A 45 -4.38 28.78 14.56
N SER A 46 -3.58 27.74 14.74
CA SER A 46 -2.60 27.63 15.82
C SER A 46 -1.31 26.93 15.32
N PRO A 47 -0.19 27.00 16.07
CA PRO A 47 1.01 26.22 15.75
C PRO A 47 0.74 24.73 15.60
N ALA A 48 -0.14 24.15 16.42
CA ALA A 48 -0.54 22.75 16.31
C ALA A 48 -1.28 22.46 14.99
N THR A 49 -2.14 23.38 14.55
CA THR A 49 -2.85 23.29 13.27
C THR A 49 -1.90 23.37 12.07
N MET A 50 -0.79 24.12 12.21
CA MET A 50 0.28 24.17 11.22
C MET A 50 1.09 22.87 11.18
N MET A 51 1.37 22.26 12.33
CA MET A 51 1.99 20.93 12.39
C MET A 51 1.09 19.86 11.77
N LEU A 52 -0.23 19.93 11.99
CA LEU A 52 -1.20 19.03 11.35
C LEU A 52 -1.18 19.14 9.83
N LEU A 53 -1.09 20.35 9.28
CA LEU A 53 -0.93 20.57 7.84
C LEU A 53 0.35 19.90 7.31
N SER A 54 1.47 20.00 8.03
CA SER A 54 2.71 19.31 7.67
C SER A 54 2.54 17.78 7.72
N VAL A 55 1.92 17.23 8.76
CA VAL A 55 1.64 15.79 8.85
C VAL A 55 0.77 15.32 7.67
N MET A 56 -0.24 16.09 7.29
CA MET A 56 -1.07 15.78 6.12
C MET A 56 -0.27 15.83 4.82
N HIS A 57 0.69 16.74 4.68
CA HIS A 57 1.58 16.76 3.52
C HIS A 57 2.43 15.50 3.42
N GLU A 58 3.03 15.07 4.55
CA GLU A 58 3.80 13.82 4.60
C GLU A 58 2.92 12.59 4.30
N LEU A 59 1.67 12.56 4.81
CA LEU A 59 0.72 11.50 4.48
C LEU A 59 0.35 11.46 2.99
N ASP A 60 0.28 12.62 2.31
CA ASP A 60 0.03 12.67 0.87
C ASP A 60 1.22 12.10 0.06
N ALA A 61 2.45 12.37 0.52
CA ALA A 61 3.65 11.77 -0.04
C ALA A 61 3.67 10.24 0.17
N VAL A 62 3.31 9.77 1.37
CA VAL A 62 3.17 8.33 1.66
C VAL A 62 2.12 7.69 0.76
N ARG A 63 0.96 8.33 0.57
CA ARG A 63 -0.08 7.83 -0.35
C ARG A 63 0.51 7.57 -1.74
N THR A 64 1.22 8.55 -2.28
CA THR A 64 1.84 8.47 -3.62
C THR A 64 2.86 7.34 -3.70
N LEU A 65 3.66 7.14 -2.64
CA LEU A 65 4.64 6.03 -2.58
C LEU A 65 3.95 4.66 -2.53
N VAL A 66 2.87 4.53 -1.77
CA VAL A 66 2.08 3.29 -1.68
C VAL A 66 1.40 2.98 -3.01
N GLU A 67 0.81 3.97 -3.68
CA GLU A 67 0.23 3.81 -5.03
C GLU A 67 1.30 3.35 -6.04
N CYS A 68 2.50 3.95 -6.00
CA CYS A 68 3.62 3.52 -6.83
C CYS A 68 4.07 2.09 -6.52
N ALA A 69 4.11 1.70 -5.24
CA ALA A 69 4.49 0.36 -4.82
C ALA A 69 3.46 -0.67 -5.29
N LEU A 70 2.16 -0.38 -5.15
CA LEU A 70 1.07 -1.23 -5.59
C LEU A 70 1.13 -1.46 -7.11
N ALA A 71 1.35 -0.40 -7.89
CA ALA A 71 1.52 -0.50 -9.34
C ALA A 71 2.70 -1.39 -9.75
N GLN A 72 3.82 -1.34 -8.99
CA GLN A 72 4.98 -2.20 -9.24
C GLN A 72 4.70 -3.66 -8.91
N VAL A 73 4.00 -3.95 -7.81
CA VAL A 73 3.60 -5.30 -7.43
C VAL A 73 2.69 -5.91 -8.50
N GLN A 74 1.66 -5.18 -8.93
CA GLN A 74 0.73 -5.63 -9.98
C GLN A 74 1.44 -5.90 -11.32
N LEU A 75 2.40 -5.04 -11.68
CA LEU A 75 3.20 -5.23 -12.88
C LEU A 75 4.10 -6.47 -12.79
N LYS A 76 4.66 -6.76 -11.62
CA LYS A 76 5.46 -7.98 -11.39
C LYS A 76 4.58 -9.23 -11.50
N THR A 77 3.44 -9.26 -10.81
CA THR A 77 2.47 -10.36 -10.88
C THR A 77 2.05 -10.65 -12.33
N ARG A 78 1.73 -9.60 -13.11
CA ARG A 78 1.39 -9.76 -14.54
C ARG A 78 2.54 -10.39 -15.35
N ARG A 79 3.79 -9.99 -15.13
CA ARG A 79 4.93 -10.56 -15.85
C ARG A 79 5.08 -12.05 -15.53
N ASP A 80 4.97 -12.41 -14.26
CA ASP A 80 5.10 -13.79 -13.80
C ASP A 80 4.02 -14.69 -14.45
N THR A 81 2.78 -14.20 -14.58
CA THR A 81 1.71 -14.92 -15.29
C THR A 81 1.96 -15.11 -16.80
N CYS A 82 2.68 -14.18 -17.45
CA CYS A 82 2.97 -14.26 -18.89
C CYS A 82 4.16 -15.17 -19.21
N THR A 83 5.07 -15.39 -18.26
CA THR A 83 6.23 -16.30 -18.40
C THR A 83 5.89 -17.77 -18.12
N LEU A 84 4.72 -18.04 -17.54
CA LEU A 84 4.24 -19.40 -17.22
C LEU A 84 3.37 -20.01 -18.35
N HIS A 85 3.25 -19.34 -19.50
CA HIS A 85 2.42 -19.74 -20.64
C HIS A 85 3.25 -19.85 -21.92
#